data_AF-A0A7V3PB75-F1
#
_entry.id   AF-A0A7V3PB75-F1
#
_cell.length_a   1.000
_cell.length_b   1.000
_cell.length_c   1.000
_cell.angle_alpha   90.00
_cell.angle_beta   90.00
_cell.angle_gamma   90.00
#
_symmetry.space_group_name_H-M   'P 1'
#
loop_
_entity.id
_entity.type
_entity.pdbx_description
1 polymer ?
#
loop_
_entity_poly.entity_id
_entity_poly.type
_entity_poly.pdbx_seq_one_letter_code
_entity_poly.pdbx_strand_id
1 'polypeptide(L)' 'MKKLSVGQRKSLAEFFTNGAVAWFSAGIIAPVFAGKTLSNFVGSIIWGTISTIWFLLIASLLMKGIKS' A
#
# COMPACT_ATOMS: atom_id res chain seq x y z
N MET A 1 -18.81 4.61 18.89
CA MET A 1 -17.56 4.66 18.08
C MET A 1 -17.16 6.14 17.92
N LYS A 2 -16.02 6.57 18.47
CA LYS A 2 -15.53 7.96 18.27
C LYS A 2 -15.14 8.13 16.79
N LYS A 3 -15.63 9.19 16.15
CA LYS A 3 -15.21 9.55 14.78
C LYS A 3 -13.79 10.12 14.84
N LEU A 4 -12.91 9.68 13.93
CA LEU A 4 -11.56 10.23 13.80
C LEU A 4 -11.62 11.68 13.32
N SER A 5 -10.72 12.53 13.83
CA SER A 5 -10.57 13.91 13.33
C SER A 5 -9.97 13.91 11.92
N VAL A 6 -10.09 15.04 11.20
CA VAL A 6 -9.48 15.21 9.88
C VAL A 6 -7.96 14.97 9.92
N GLY A 7 -7.27 15.51 10.93
CA GLY A 7 -5.84 15.31 11.11
C GLY A 7 -5.46 13.85 11.34
N GLN A 8 -6.21 13.12 12.15
CA GLN A 8 -6.00 11.69 12.39
C GLN A 8 -6.23 10.87 11.11
N ARG A 9 -7.27 11.19 10.35
CA ARG A 9 -7.54 10.52 9.06
C ARG A 9 -6.43 10.76 8.04
N LYS A 10 -5.91 11.99 7.97
CA LYS A 10 -4.81 12.34 7.07
C LYS A 10 -3.52 11.59 7.45
N SER A 11 -3.15 11.61 8.73
CA SER A 11 -1.97 10.88 9.21
C SER A 11 -2.08 9.36 8.95
N LEU A 12 -3.27 8.79 9.15
CA LEU A 12 -3.50 7.38 8.86
C LEU A 12 -3.47 7.09 7.35
N ALA A 13 -4.02 7.97 6.52
CA ALA A 13 -3.94 7.83 5.06
C ALA A 13 -2.49 7.91 4.55
N GLU A 14 -1.67 8.80 5.12
CA GLU A 14 -0.23 8.88 4.82
C GLU A 14 0.49 7.59 5.20
N PHE A 15 0.19 7.02 6.38
CA PHE A 15 0.73 5.71 6.78
C PHE A 15 0.40 4.60 5.76
N PHE A 16 -0.87 4.48 5.37
CA PHE A 16 -1.28 3.48 4.38
C PHE A 16 -0.69 3.75 2.99
N THR A 17 -0.52 5.02 2.61
CA THR A 17 0.13 5.39 1.34
C THR A 17 1.59 4.96 1.34
N ASN A 18 2.33 5.24 2.42
CA ASN A 18 3.72 4.81 2.56
C ASN A 18 3.84 3.27 2.61
N GLY A 19 2.89 2.59 3.26
CA GLY A 19 2.81 1.14 3.24
C GLY A 19 2.57 0.57 1.83
N ALA A 20 1.72 1.20 1.02
CA ALA A 20 1.53 0.82 -0.37
C ALA A 20 2.82 0.95 -1.18
N VAL A 21 3.56 2.07 -1.01
CA VAL A 21 4.86 2.27 -1.66
C VAL A 21 5.88 1.21 -1.23
N ALA A 22 5.89 0.82 0.05
CA ALA A 22 6.76 -0.23 0.55
C ALA A 22 6.45 -1.59 -0.08
N TRP A 23 5.17 -1.98 -0.16
CA TRP A 23 4.74 -3.23 -0.81
C TRP A 23 5.03 -3.24 -2.32
N PHE A 24 4.85 -2.11 -2.99
CA PHE A 24 5.20 -1.97 -4.40
C PHE A 24 6.72 -2.15 -4.60
N SER A 25 7.52 -1.46 -3.79
CA SER A 25 8.97 -1.50 -3.89
C SER A 25 9.52 -2.91 -3.56
N ALA A 26 9.06 -3.51 -2.47
CA ALA A 26 9.56 -4.82 -2.02
C ALA A 26 9.00 -6.00 -2.82
N GLY A 27 7.74 -5.92 -3.26
CA GLY A 27 7.04 -7.00 -3.95
C GLY A 27 7.15 -6.97 -5.47
N ILE A 28 7.39 -5.79 -6.07
CA ILE A 28 7.42 -5.62 -7.53
C ILE A 28 8.81 -5.21 -8.01
N ILE A 29 9.40 -4.17 -7.42
CA ILE A 29 10.71 -3.66 -7.88
C ILE A 29 11.85 -4.60 -7.43
N ALA A 30 11.97 -4.87 -6.14
CA ALA A 30 13.11 -5.62 -5.59
C ALA A 30 13.30 -7.02 -6.20
N PRO A 31 12.25 -7.82 -6.48
CA PRO A 31 12.41 -9.15 -7.06
C PRO A 31 13.04 -9.16 -8.46
N VAL A 32 12.94 -8.06 -9.21
CA VAL A 32 13.59 -7.89 -10.53
C VAL A 32 15.12 -7.99 -10.41
N PHE A 33 15.67 -7.56 -9.28
CA PHE A 33 17.11 -7.49 -9.05
C PHE A 33 17.62 -8.60 -8.12
N ALA A 34 16.73 -9.38 -7.50
CA ALA A 34 17.08 -10.30 -6.41
C ALA A 34 17.38 -11.75 -6.85
N GLY A 35 17.54 -12.04 -8.14
CA GLY A 35 17.92 -13.37 -8.63
C GLY A 35 17.02 -14.51 -8.13
N LYS A 36 15.69 -14.33 -8.17
CA LYS A 36 14.71 -15.32 -7.68
C LYS A 36 14.35 -16.36 -8.74
N THR A 37 13.90 -17.54 -8.30
CA THR A 37 13.21 -18.50 -9.17
C THR A 37 11.94 -17.88 -9.75
N LEU A 38 11.53 -18.31 -10.95
CA LEU A 38 10.36 -17.75 -11.64
C LEU A 38 9.08 -17.82 -10.78
N SER A 39 8.85 -18.92 -10.06
CA SER A 39 7.71 -19.07 -9.16
C SER A 39 7.73 -18.05 -8.02
N ASN A 40 8.89 -17.83 -7.40
CA ASN A 40 9.04 -16.86 -6.32
C ASN A 40 8.96 -15.41 -6.83
N PHE A 41 9.41 -15.15 -8.05
CA PHE A 41 9.28 -13.85 -8.71
C PHE A 41 7.80 -13.52 -8.97
N VAL A 42 7.07 -14.43 -9.63
CA VAL A 42 5.64 -14.27 -9.92
C VAL A 42 4.85 -14.16 -8.62
N GLY A 43 5.12 -15.01 -7.63
CA GLY A 43 4.49 -14.94 -6.31
C GLY A 43 4.75 -13.59 -5.61
N SER A 44 5.96 -13.05 -5.70
CA SER A 44 6.29 -11.74 -5.13
C SER A 44 5.50 -10.63 -5.81
N ILE A 45 5.39 -10.64 -7.15
CA ILE A 45 4.63 -9.64 -7.90
C ILE A 45 3.14 -9.69 -7.55
N ILE A 46 2.56 -10.89 -7.47
CA ILE A 46 1.13 -11.05 -7.14
C ILE A 46 0.86 -10.49 -5.75
N TRP A 47 1.63 -10.92 -4.74
CA TRP A 47 1.45 -10.44 -3.37
C TRP A 47 1.76 -8.95 -3.22
N GLY A 48 2.81 -8.46 -3.86
CA GLY A 48 3.16 -7.05 -3.89
C GLY A 48 2.04 -6.19 -4.47
N THR A 49 1.47 -6.62 -5.59
CA THR A 49 0.36 -5.92 -6.25
C THR A 49 -0.90 -5.92 -5.39
N ILE A 50 -1.30 -7.07 -4.84
CA ILE A 50 -2.48 -7.20 -3.98
C ILE A 50 -2.34 -6.29 -2.75
N SER A 51 -1.21 -6.36 -2.05
CA SER A 51 -0.96 -5.55 -0.85
C SER A 51 -0.90 -4.06 -1.16
N THR A 52 -0.27 -3.66 -2.28
CA THR A 52 -0.22 -2.26 -2.73
C THR A 52 -1.62 -1.72 -2.97
N ILE A 53 -2.44 -2.43 -3.75
CA ILE A 53 -3.81 -2.02 -4.07
C ILE A 53 -4.63 -1.95 -2.78
N TRP A 54 -4.53 -2.95 -1.90
CA TRP A 54 -5.28 -2.97 -0.65
C TRP A 54 -4.95 -1.77 0.24
N PHE A 55 -3.67 -1.43 0.41
CA PHE A 55 -3.26 -0.25 1.18
C PHE A 55 -3.74 1.07 0.54
N LEU A 56 -3.66 1.20 -0.78
CA LEU A 56 -4.18 2.38 -1.49
C LEU A 56 -5.69 2.52 -1.35
N LEU A 57 -6.45 1.43 -1.39
CA LEU A 57 -7.89 1.45 -1.18
C LEU A 57 -8.23 1.95 0.23
N ILE A 58 -7.52 1.48 1.25
CA ILE A 58 -7.72 1.96 2.64
C ILE A 58 -7.36 3.44 2.74
N ALA A 59 -6.21 3.87 2.20
CA ALA A 59 -5.82 5.28 2.18
C ALA A 59 -6.87 6.17 1.49
N SER A 60 -7.41 5.72 0.35
CA SER A 60 -8.46 6.41 -0.38
C SER A 60 -9.77 6.51 0.42
N LEU A 61 -10.20 5.43 1.08
CA LEU A 61 -11.36 5.43 1.96
C LEU A 61 -11.19 6.39 3.15
N LEU A 62 -9.98 6.46 3.71
CA LEU A 62 -9.66 7.38 4.80
C LEU A 62 -9.69 8.84 4.37
N MET A 63 -9.33 9.15 3.13
CA MET A 63 -9.37 10.51 2.58
C MET A 63 -10.73 10.91 1.99
N LYS A 64 -11.60 9.94 1.71
CA LYS A 64 -12.91 10.19 1.07
C LYS A 64 -13.74 11.21 1.86
N GLY A 65 -14.15 12.28 1.20
CA GLY A 65 -14.99 13.34 1.78
C GLY A 65 -14.24 14.36 2.65
N ILE A 66 -12.91 14.30 2.72
CA ILE A 66 -12.09 15.43 3.18
C ILE A 66 -11.95 16.38 2.00
N LYS A 67 -12.68 17.50 2.00
CA LYS A 67 -12.44 18.59 1.04
C LYS A 67 -11.14 19.29 1.46
N SER A 68 -10.22 19.42 0.52
CA SER A 68 -9.01 20.24 0.69
C SER A 68 -9.36 21.71 0.79
#